data_AF-A0A8X6I539-F1
#
_entry.id   AF-A0A8X6I539-F1
#
_cell.length_a   1.000
_cell.length_b   1.000
_cell.length_c   1.000
_cell.angle_alpha   90.00
_cell.angle_beta   90.00
_cell.angle_gamma   90.00
#
_symmetry.space_group_name_H-M   'P 1'
#
loop_
_entity.id
_entity.type
_entity.pdbx_description
1 polymer ?
#
loop_
_entity_poly.entity_id
_entity_poly.type
_entity_poly.pdbx_seq_one_letter_code
_entity_poly.pdbx_strand_id
1 'polypeptide(L)'
;MNRGIFTLVAPTGEASYDTLASYSNTFQVPFISPAFPELSSDRPAYYGLSLRPRYLRAILDVIIYYNWKIIYYLYDTDGGKFLFTCNIFTLVFRKETVHNLEGKKS
;
A
#
# COMPACT_ATOMS: atom_id res chain seq x y z
N MET A 1 6.14 -33.45 16.88
CA MET A 1 6.40 -32.80 15.57
C MET A 1 5.18 -33.02 14.69
N ASN A 2 4.12 -32.21 14.85
CA ASN A 2 2.82 -32.58 14.29
C ASN A 2 2.41 -31.65 13.15
N ARG A 3 2.82 -32.04 11.93
CA ARG A 3 2.68 -31.39 10.62
C ARG A 3 3.67 -30.23 10.38
N GLY A 4 4.71 -30.51 9.59
CA GLY A 4 5.59 -29.47 9.05
C GLY A 4 4.83 -28.65 8.01
N ILE A 5 4.66 -27.36 8.27
CA ILE A 5 4.00 -26.43 7.37
C ILE A 5 5.09 -25.67 6.62
N PHE A 6 5.05 -25.70 5.30
CA PHE A 6 6.04 -25.02 4.45
C PHE A 6 5.67 -23.56 4.17
N THR A 7 4.39 -23.19 4.25
CA THR A 7 3.91 -21.83 4.01
C THR A 7 2.57 -21.56 4.71
N LEU A 8 2.35 -20.31 5.08
CA LEU A 8 1.11 -19.82 5.67
C LEU A 8 0.34 -19.02 4.61
N VAL A 9 -0.94 -19.35 4.39
CA VAL A 9 -1.81 -18.60 3.47
C VAL A 9 -3.03 -18.14 4.26
N ALA A 10 -3.21 -16.83 4.40
CA ALA A 10 -4.35 -16.28 5.11
C ALA A 10 -4.70 -14.85 4.63
N PRO A 11 -5.99 -14.48 4.62
CA PRO A 11 -6.39 -13.08 4.49
C PRO A 11 -6.00 -12.33 5.76
N THR A 12 -5.22 -11.26 5.62
CA THR A 12 -4.82 -10.40 6.75
C THR A 12 -5.61 -9.11 6.82
N GLY A 13 -6.24 -8.83 7.95
CA GLY A 13 -6.65 -7.47 8.30
C GLY A 13 -5.49 -6.68 8.92
N GLU A 14 -5.55 -5.36 8.92
CA GLU A 14 -4.51 -4.46 9.46
C GLU A 14 -4.11 -4.87 10.89
N ALA A 15 -5.09 -5.10 11.77
CA ALA A 15 -4.84 -5.49 13.17
C ALA A 15 -4.09 -6.83 13.34
N SER A 16 -4.21 -7.75 12.38
CA SER A 16 -3.59 -9.09 12.42
C SER A 16 -2.25 -9.16 11.71
N TYR A 17 -1.96 -8.19 10.84
CA TYR A 17 -0.81 -8.20 9.95
C TYR A 17 0.50 -8.20 10.73
N ASP A 18 0.63 -7.28 11.68
CA ASP A 18 1.84 -7.12 12.51
C ASP A 18 2.24 -8.40 13.25
N THR A 19 1.23 -9.14 13.72
CA THR A 19 1.47 -10.40 14.42
C THR A 19 2.00 -11.44 13.43
N LEU A 20 1.32 -11.63 12.29
CA LEU A 20 1.72 -12.60 11.27
C LEU A 20 3.09 -12.29 10.65
N ALA A 21 3.40 -11.02 10.41
CA ALA A 21 4.71 -10.57 9.96
C ALA A 21 5.80 -10.91 10.99
N SER A 22 5.52 -10.71 12.29
CA SER A 22 6.47 -11.04 13.36
C SER A 22 6.73 -12.54 13.45
N TYR A 23 5.67 -13.37 13.44
CA TYR A 23 5.80 -14.83 13.44
C TYR A 23 6.55 -15.35 12.21
N SER A 24 6.18 -14.85 11.03
CA SER A 24 6.82 -15.20 9.75
C SER A 24 8.31 -14.85 9.75
N ASN A 25 8.68 -13.68 10.26
CA ASN A 25 10.07 -13.24 10.37
C ASN A 25 10.88 -14.07 11.38
N THR A 26 10.30 -14.43 12.54
CA THR A 26 10.99 -15.23 13.57
C THR A 26 11.23 -16.67 13.12
N PHE A 27 10.22 -17.31 12.51
CA PHE A 27 10.30 -18.73 12.13
C PHE A 27 10.78 -18.95 10.69
N GLN A 28 11.06 -17.88 9.95
CA GLN A 28 11.45 -17.91 8.53
C GLN A 28 10.43 -18.68 7.67
N VAL A 29 9.16 -18.61 8.04
CA VAL A 29 8.06 -19.29 7.33
C VAL A 29 7.44 -18.30 6.35
N PRO A 30 7.38 -18.63 5.04
CA PRO A 30 6.79 -17.74 4.06
C PRO A 30 5.28 -17.59 4.28
N PHE A 31 4.82 -16.35 4.29
CA PHE A 31 3.43 -15.97 4.48
C PHE A 31 2.86 -15.31 3.21
N ILE A 32 1.73 -15.79 2.72
CA ILE A 32 1.06 -15.31 1.51
C ILE A 32 -0.30 -14.71 1.88
N SER A 33 -0.54 -13.46 1.48
CA SER A 33 -1.80 -12.76 1.74
C SER A 33 -2.42 -12.17 0.47
N PRO A 34 -3.73 -12.38 0.22
CA PRO A 34 -4.49 -11.63 -0.79
C PRO A 34 -4.87 -10.21 -0.33
N ALA A 35 -4.62 -9.87 0.93
CA ALA A 35 -5.06 -8.63 1.52
C ALA A 35 -4.13 -7.45 1.20
N PHE A 36 -4.48 -6.28 1.71
CA PHE A 36 -3.82 -5.01 1.42
C PHE A 36 -2.30 -5.12 1.67
N PRO A 37 -1.44 -4.62 0.77
CA PRO A 37 -0.01 -4.56 1.01
C PRO A 37 0.26 -3.41 1.99
N GLU A 38 -0.09 -3.59 3.26
CA GLU A 38 0.41 -2.72 4.30
C GLU A 38 1.88 -3.09 4.51
N LEU A 39 2.76 -2.47 3.73
CA LEU A 39 4.14 -2.36 4.14
C LEU A 39 4.15 -1.33 5.27
N SER A 40 3.74 -1.75 6.47
CA SER A 40 3.98 -0.95 7.66
C SER A 40 5.48 -0.68 7.69
N SER A 41 5.86 0.60 7.58
CA SER A 41 7.27 0.99 7.54
C SER A 41 8.03 0.50 8.76
N ASP A 42 7.31 0.38 9.87
CA ASP A 42 7.84 -0.05 11.17
C ASP A 42 8.04 -1.57 11.25
N ARG A 43 7.30 -2.38 10.47
CA ARG A 43 7.35 -3.85 10.51
C ARG A 43 7.29 -4.47 9.11
N PRO A 44 8.38 -4.41 8.34
CA PRO A 44 8.47 -5.09 7.07
C PRO A 44 8.33 -6.61 7.22
N ALA A 45 7.45 -7.21 6.42
CA ALA A 45 7.34 -8.67 6.29
C ALA A 45 8.39 -9.18 5.29
N TYR A 46 9.55 -9.60 5.78
CA TYR A 46 10.65 -10.08 4.92
C TYR A 46 10.32 -11.40 4.22
N TYR A 47 9.50 -12.23 4.87
CA TYR A 47 9.02 -13.52 4.35
C TYR A 47 7.55 -13.43 3.91
N GLY A 48 7.03 -12.21 3.71
CA GLY A 48 5.66 -11.96 3.26
C GLY A 48 5.56 -11.77 1.74
N LEU A 49 4.59 -12.41 1.11
CA LEU A 49 4.19 -12.20 -0.28
C LEU A 49 2.76 -11.68 -0.33
N SER A 50 2.57 -10.46 -0.84
CA SER A 50 1.25 -9.93 -1.14
C SER A 50 0.85 -10.28 -2.57
N LEU A 51 -0.33 -10.87 -2.72
CA LEU A 51 -0.92 -11.16 -4.03
C LEU A 51 -1.65 -9.94 -4.62
N ARG A 52 -1.88 -8.88 -3.83
CA ARG A 52 -2.60 -7.69 -4.27
C ARG A 52 -1.66 -6.74 -5.03
N PRO A 53 -1.96 -6.38 -6.29
CA PRO A 53 -1.16 -5.42 -7.03
C PRO A 53 -1.31 -4.00 -6.46
N ARG A 54 -0.27 -3.17 -6.66
CA ARG A 54 -0.28 -1.75 -6.28
C ARG A 54 -1.17 -0.95 -7.24
N TYR A 55 -2.38 -0.62 -6.82
CA TYR A 55 -3.38 0.08 -7.65
C TYR A 55 -3.23 1.62 -7.65
N LEU A 56 -2.43 2.18 -6.74
CA LEU A 56 -2.28 3.64 -6.58
C LEU A 56 -1.79 4.31 -7.87
N ARG A 57 -0.93 3.63 -8.64
CA ARG A 57 -0.48 4.09 -9.96
C ARG A 57 -1.62 4.15 -10.97
N ALA A 58 -2.48 3.13 -11.01
CA ALA A 58 -3.61 3.11 -11.94
C ALA A 58 -4.62 4.24 -11.64
N ILE A 59 -4.83 4.57 -10.36
CA ILE A 59 -5.66 5.72 -9.98
C ILE A 59 -5.04 7.03 -10.49
N LEU A 60 -3.73 7.21 -10.32
CA LEU A 60 -3.03 8.39 -10.83
C LEU A 60 -3.12 8.49 -12.36
N ASP A 61 -2.96 7.37 -13.06
CA ASP A 61 -3.05 7.33 -14.52
C ASP A 61 -4.45 7.77 -15.00
N VAL A 62 -5.51 7.35 -14.31
CA VAL A 62 -6.90 7.77 -14.61
C VAL A 62 -7.10 9.27 -14.37
N ILE A 63 -6.59 9.81 -13.27
CA ILE A 63 -6.66 11.24 -12.94
C ILE A 63 -5.97 12.08 -14.03
N ILE A 64 -4.80 11.64 -14.47
CA ILE A 64 -4.01 12.31 -15.52
C ILE A 64 -4.73 12.21 -16.86
N TYR A 65 -5.26 11.03 -17.20
CA TYR A 65 -5.96 10.78 -18.47
C TYR A 65 -7.19 11.67 -18.63
N TYR A 66 -8.01 11.80 -17.58
CA TYR A 66 -9.21 12.65 -17.61
C TYR A 66 -8.94 14.11 -17.22
N ASN A 67 -7.69 14.46 -16.90
CA ASN A 67 -7.26 15.81 -16.53
C ASN A 67 -8.13 16.44 -15.43
N TRP A 68 -8.40 15.69 -14.36
CA TRP A 68 -9.23 16.15 -13.25
C TRP A 68 -8.56 17.35 -12.55
N LYS A 69 -9.24 18.50 -12.53
CA LYS A 69 -8.73 19.74 -11.89
C LYS A 69 -9.03 19.81 -10.40
N ILE A 70 -10.13 19.20 -9.97
CA ILE A 70 -10.61 19.19 -8.58
C ILE A 70 -11.01 17.74 -8.27
N ILE A 71 -10.51 17.21 -7.16
CA ILE A 71 -10.77 15.83 -6.73
C ILE A 71 -11.11 15.88 -5.24
N TYR A 72 -12.23 15.25 -4.88
CA TYR A 72 -12.58 15.00 -3.49
C TYR A 72 -12.16 13.58 -3.16
N TYR A 73 -11.12 13.44 -2.34
CA TYR A 73 -10.61 12.15 -1.93
C TYR A 73 -11.18 11.78 -0.55
N LEU A 74 -12.13 10.84 -0.56
CA LEU A 74 -12.63 10.20 0.65
C LEU A 74 -11.87 8.88 0.83
N TYR A 75 -11.15 8.75 1.94
CA TYR A 75 -10.48 7.51 2.32
C TYR A 75 -11.01 7.02 3.65
N ASP A 76 -11.08 5.71 3.78
CA ASP A 76 -11.31 5.05 5.05
C ASP A 76 -9.95 4.78 5.71
N THR A 77 -9.88 4.97 7.01
CA THR A 77 -8.76 4.50 7.83
C THR A 77 -9.39 3.60 8.87
N ASP A 78 -9.02 2.33 8.90
CA ASP A 78 -9.65 1.30 9.74
C ASP A 78 -9.57 1.63 11.25
N GLY A 79 -8.74 2.61 11.63
CA GLY A 79 -8.69 3.24 12.95
C GLY A 79 -9.87 4.15 13.29
N GLY A 80 -11.12 3.72 13.07
CA GLY A 80 -12.31 4.10 13.85
C GLY A 80 -12.54 5.59 14.21
N LYS A 81 -12.01 6.54 13.44
CA LYS A 81 -12.22 7.99 13.61
C LYS A 81 -13.04 8.53 12.45
N PHE A 82 -14.19 7.90 12.23
CA PHE A 82 -15.13 8.22 11.16
C PHE A 82 -15.84 9.58 11.33
N LEU A 83 -15.64 10.28 12.44
CA LEU A 83 -16.17 11.61 12.66
C LEU A 83 -15.02 12.57 13.04
N PHE A 84 -14.96 13.71 12.36
CA PHE A 84 -14.24 14.96 12.69
C PHE A 84 -13.00 15.36 11.90
N THR A 85 -12.36 14.48 11.11
CA THR A 85 -11.31 14.95 10.20
C THR A 85 -11.61 14.53 8.77
N CYS A 86 -12.71 15.06 8.23
CA CYS A 86 -12.88 15.19 6.79
C CYS A 86 -11.80 16.17 6.30
N ASN A 87 -10.56 15.68 6.19
CA ASN A 87 -9.49 16.40 5.52
C ASN A 87 -9.86 16.37 4.04
N ILE A 88 -10.63 17.37 3.60
CA ILE A 88 -10.78 17.65 2.17
C ILE A 88 -9.39 18.06 1.69
N PHE A 89 -8.62 17.08 1.25
CA PHE A 89 -7.32 17.32 0.65
C PHE A 89 -7.57 17.71 -0.80
N THR A 90 -7.67 19.02 -1.06
CA THR A 90 -7.70 19.54 -2.42
C THR A 90 -6.33 19.32 -3.04
N LEU A 91 -6.17 18.20 -3.75
CA LEU A 91 -4.95 17.89 -4.48
C LEU A 91 -4.94 18.71 -5.77
N VAL A 92 -4.36 19.92 -5.73
CA VAL A 92 -4.10 20.74 -6.91
C VAL A 92 -2.87 20.17 -7.62
N PHE A 93 -3.09 19.38 -8.67
CA PHE A 93 -2.01 18.89 -9.53
C PHE A 93 -1.43 20.05 -10.36
N ARG A 94 -0.34 20.65 -9.89
CA ARG A 94 0.47 21.60 -10.68
C ARG A 94 1.39 20.78 -11.59
N LYS A 95 1.14 20.82 -12.91
CA LYS A 95 2.04 20.26 -13.93
C LYS A 95 3.35 21.04 -13.91
N GLU A 96 4.36 20.57 -13.20
CA GLU A 96 5.75 20.97 -13.42
C GLU A 96 6.65 19.73 -13.53
N THR A 97 7.60 19.82 -14.46
CA THR A 97 8.71 18.88 -14.76
C THR A 97 8.46 17.78 -15.83
N VAL A 98 8.45 18.18 -17.10
CA VAL A 98 8.90 17.31 -18.22
C VAL A 98 10.01 17.96 -19.08
N HIS A 99 10.54 19.13 -18.70
CA HIS A 99 11.52 19.86 -19.53
C HIS A 99 12.98 19.83 -19.09
N ASN A 100 13.38 19.02 -18.09
CA ASN A 100 14.75 19.09 -17.54
C ASN A 100 15.60 17.81 -17.68
N LEU A 101 15.36 16.96 -18.69
CA LEU A 101 16.21 15.80 -18.95
C LEU A 101 16.91 15.77 -20.32
N GLU A 102 16.77 16.79 -21.17
CA GLU A 102 17.55 16.89 -22.42
C GLU A 102 18.88 17.67 -22.28
N GLY A 103 19.22 18.17 -21.09
CA GLY A 103 20.34 19.11 -20.89
C GLY A 103 21.66 18.55 -20.34
N LYS A 104 21.87 17.24 -20.26
CA LYS A 104 23.16 16.66 -19.80
C LYS A 104 23.64 15.49 -20.66
N LYS A 105 24.04 15.82 -21.88
CA LYS A 105 25.12 15.13 -22.58
C LYS A 105 26.12 16.18 -23.05
N SER A 106 27.20 16.34 -22.28
CA SER A 106 28.49 16.81 -22.74
C SER A 106 29.57 16.24 -21.84
#